data_AF-A0A2H3ARQ7-F1
#
_entry.id   AF-A0A2H3ARQ7-F1
#
_cell.length_a   1.000
_cell.length_b   1.000
_cell.length_c   1.000
_cell.angle_alpha   90.00
_cell.angle_beta   90.00
_cell.angle_gamma   90.00
#
_symmetry.space_group_name_H-M   'P 1'
#
loop_
_entity.id
_entity.type
_entity.pdbx_description
1 polymer ?
#
loop_
_entity_poly.entity_id
_entity_poly.type
_entity_poly.pdbx_seq_one_letter_code
_entity_poly.pdbx_strand_id
1 'polypeptide(L)' 'IPKGSTVIPHHWSIFRDPEVFPDPERFDPQRWLTPDGTVRNDIKNYSFGFGEGMHVANRSLFVNTALLMWA' A
#
# COMPACT_ATOMS: atom_id res chain seq x y z
N ILE A 1 10.99 -19.72 -14.17
CA ILE A 1 10.13 -20.44 -13.20
C ILE A 1 9.59 -21.69 -13.90
N PRO A 2 9.91 -22.90 -13.43
CA PRO A 2 9.41 -24.14 -14.03
C PRO A 2 7.88 -24.18 -14.09
N LYS A 3 7.33 -24.87 -15.09
CA LYS A 3 5.88 -25.06 -15.20
C LYS A 3 5.37 -25.82 -13.96
N GLY A 4 4.31 -25.31 -13.33
CA GLY A 4 3.71 -25.91 -12.14
C GLY A 4 4.32 -25.44 -10.81
N SER A 5 5.27 -24.51 -10.82
CA SER A 5 5.76 -23.90 -9.58
C SER A 5 4.73 -22.94 -8.98
N THR A 6 4.55 -23.01 -7.66
CA THR A 6 3.80 -22.02 -6.89
C THR A 6 4.65 -20.79 -6.64
N VAL A 7 4.11 -19.61 -6.91
CA VAL A 7 4.74 -18.32 -6.60
C VAL A 7 3.94 -17.65 -5.51
N ILE A 8 4.60 -17.26 -4.42
CA ILE A 8 3.98 -16.59 -3.28
C ILE A 8 4.62 -15.20 -3.15
N PRO A 9 3.90 -14.10 -3.43
CA PRO A 9 4.39 -12.76 -3.19
C PRO A 9 4.34 -12.46 -1.68
N HIS A 10 5.46 -12.00 -1.12
CA HIS A 10 5.54 -11.62 0.29
C HIS A 10 5.31 -10.11 0.45
N HIS A 11 4.04 -9.71 0.56
CA HIS A 11 3.65 -8.29 0.68
C HIS A 11 4.33 -7.60 1.86
N TRP A 12 4.52 -8.29 2.99
CA TRP A 12 5.18 -7.72 4.17
C TRP A 12 6.60 -7.24 3.88
N SER A 13 7.40 -8.04 3.15
CA SER A 13 8.75 -7.64 2.75
C SER A 13 8.75 -6.54 1.70
N ILE A 14 7.84 -6.61 0.73
CA ILE A 14 7.73 -5.60 -0.33
C ILE A 14 7.49 -4.20 0.25
N PHE A 15 6.62 -4.08 1.25
CA PHE A 15 6.33 -2.80 1.89
C PHE A 15 7.39 -2.33 2.90
N ARG A 16 8.45 -3.13 3.11
CA ARG A 16 9.57 -2.89 4.04
C ARG A 16 10.93 -2.89 3.38
N ASP A 17 10.98 -2.89 2.06
CA ASP A 17 12.24 -2.81 1.32
C ASP A 17 12.92 -1.45 1.59
N PRO A 18 14.13 -1.43 2.20
CA PRO A 18 14.87 -0.19 2.49
C PRO A 18 15.25 0.60 1.24
N GLU A 19 15.35 -0.04 0.06
CA GLU A 19 15.67 0.65 -1.20
C GLU A 19 14.51 1.52 -1.68
N VAL A 20 13.26 1.13 -1.35
CA VAL A 20 12.04 1.87 -1.72
C VAL A 20 11.55 2.75 -0.57
N PHE A 21 11.70 2.27 0.67
CA PHE A 21 11.27 2.92 1.90
C PHE A 21 12.45 3.00 2.88
N PRO A 22 13.23 4.11 2.87
CA PRO A 22 14.46 4.23 3.67
C PRO A 22 14.27 4.03 5.18
N ASP A 23 13.10 4.37 5.72
CA ASP A 23 12.70 4.11 7.10
C ASP A 23 11.38 3.32 7.14
N PRO A 24 11.43 1.99 6.92
CA PRO A 24 10.22 1.19 6.66
C PRO A 24 9.38 0.93 7.92
N GLU A 25 9.99 1.00 9.10
CA GLU A 25 9.34 0.76 10.40
C GLU A 25 8.70 2.03 10.97
N ARG A 26 9.13 3.21 10.52
CA ARG A 26 8.48 4.48 10.88
C ARG A 26 7.13 4.62 10.19
N PHE A 27 6.11 4.91 10.99
CA PHE A 27 4.82 5.32 10.48
C PHE A 27 4.90 6.75 9.95
N ASP A 28 5.03 6.88 8.63
CA ASP A 28 5.05 8.17 7.93
C ASP A 28 4.04 8.17 6.77
N PRO A 29 2.87 8.81 6.92
CA PRO A 29 1.91 8.96 5.83
C PRO A 29 2.44 9.76 4.63
N GLN A 30 3.40 10.67 4.84
CA GLN A 30 3.94 11.53 3.77
C GLN A 30 4.80 10.74 2.77
N ARG A 31 5.27 9.54 3.13
CA ARG A 31 6.08 8.67 2.26
C ARG A 31 5.40 8.30 0.93
N TRP A 32 4.08 8.45 0.85
CA TRP A 32 3.25 8.17 -0.33
C TRP A 32 3.09 9.37 -1.26
N LEU A 33 3.63 10.54 -0.88
CA LEU A 33 3.55 11.78 -1.62
C LEU A 33 4.91 12.16 -2.22
N THR A 34 4.87 12.86 -3.34
CA THR A 34 6.03 13.55 -3.91
C THR A 34 6.27 14.88 -3.17
N PRO A 35 7.42 15.54 -3.35
CA PRO A 35 7.70 16.84 -2.72
C PRO A 35 6.70 17.94 -3.08
N ASP A 36 6.07 17.86 -4.26
CA ASP A 36 4.99 18.75 -4.72
C ASP A 36 3.59 18.38 -4.17
N GLY A 37 3.49 17.33 -3.35
CA GLY A 37 2.27 16.90 -2.68
C GLY A 37 1.35 16.04 -3.55
N THR A 38 1.80 15.59 -4.72
CA THR A 38 1.06 14.64 -5.55
C THR A 38 1.34 13.20 -5.11
N VAL A 39 0.44 12.26 -5.46
CA VAL A 39 0.64 10.85 -5.10
C VAL A 39 1.77 10.27 -5.94
N ARG A 40 2.69 9.56 -5.28
CA ARG A 40 3.78 8.84 -5.93
C ARG A 40 3.26 7.82 -6.94
N ASN A 41 3.76 7.89 -8.18
CA ASN A 41 3.39 6.98 -9.27
C ASN A 41 4.41 5.85 -9.47
N ASP A 42 5.60 5.95 -8.86
CA ASP A 42 6.67 4.96 -8.90
C ASP A 42 6.34 3.71 -8.08
N ILE A 43 5.50 3.86 -7.05
CA ILE A 43 5.04 2.74 -6.21
C ILE A 43 3.61 2.38 -6.56
N LYS A 44 3.40 1.10 -6.95
CA LYS A 44 2.06 0.54 -7.09
C LYS A 44 1.62 -0.06 -5.76
N ASN A 45 0.50 0.44 -5.23
CA ASN A 45 -0.07 -0.05 -3.99
C ASN A 45 -0.93 -1.30 -4.26
N TYR A 46 -0.51 -2.44 -3.72
CA TYR A 46 -1.21 -3.73 -3.80
C TYR A 46 -1.66 -4.25 -2.43
N SER A 47 -1.94 -3.37 -1.47
CA SER A 47 -2.27 -3.77 -0.09
C SER A 47 -3.44 -4.75 0.02
N PHE A 48 -4.38 -4.71 -0.94
CA PHE A 48 -5.52 -5.64 -1.00
C PHE A 48 -5.38 -6.70 -2.10
N GLY A 49 -4.16 -6.91 -2.61
CA GLY A 49 -3.89 -7.81 -3.72
C GLY A 49 -4.43 -7.29 -5.05
N PHE A 50 -4.78 -8.21 -5.94
CA PHE A 50 -5.25 -7.92 -7.29
C PHE A 50 -6.73 -8.28 -7.39
N GLY A 51 -7.55 -7.38 -7.94
CA GLY A 51 -8.96 -7.64 -8.25
C GLY A 51 -9.92 -6.57 -7.76
N GLU A 52 -11.21 -6.85 -7.97
CA GLU A 52 -12.27 -5.83 -7.87
C GLU A 52 -12.62 -5.43 -6.42
N GLY A 53 -12.27 -6.27 -5.43
CA GLY A 53 -12.52 -6.01 -4.02
C GLY A 53 -11.71 -4.84 -3.43
N MET A 54 -10.62 -4.44 -4.09
CA MET A 54 -9.76 -3.34 -3.64
C MET A 54 -10.54 -2.02 -3.53
N HIS A 55 -11.45 -1.76 -4.47
CA HIS A 55 -12.22 -0.50 -4.47
C HIS A 55 -13.16 -0.41 -3.28
N VAL A 56 -13.81 -1.52 -2.92
CA VAL A 56 -14.71 -1.58 -1.77
C VAL A 56 -13.90 -1.40 -0.48
N ALA A 57 -12.80 -2.14 -0.32
CA ALA A 57 -11.95 -2.06 0.87
C ALA A 57 -11.42 -0.64 1.11
N ASN A 58 -10.87 0.01 0.08
CA ASN A 58 -10.35 1.37 0.20
C ASN A 58 -11.44 2.40 0.55
N ARG A 59 -12.61 2.31 -0.08
CA ARG A 59 -13.74 3.22 0.19
C ARG A 59 -14.28 3.04 1.60
N SER A 60 -14.45 1.80 2.04
CA SER A 60 -14.92 1.50 3.40
C SER A 60 -13.95 1.99 4.46
N LEU A 61 -12.64 1.77 4.28
CA LEU A 61 -11.62 2.27 5.22
C LEU A 61 -11.60 3.80 5.28
N PHE A 62 -11.71 4.47 4.14
CA PHE A 62 -11.75 5.93 4.10
C PHE A 62 -12.95 6.48 4.88
N VAL A 63 -14.16 5.99 4.59
CA VAL A 63 -15.39 6.45 5.25
C VAL A 63 -15.34 6.19 6.75
N ASN A 64 -14.96 4.99 7.17
CA ASN A 64 -14.88 4.66 8.60
C ASN A 64 -13.83 5.51 9.32
N THR A 65 -12.67 5.73 8.72
CA THR A 65 -11.62 6.58 9.32
C THR A 65 -12.09 8.03 9.45
N ALA A 66 -12.71 8.58 8.40
CA ALA A 66 -13.27 9.93 8.42
C ALA A 66 -14.36 10.08 9.49
N LEU A 67 -15.22 9.08 9.65
CA LEU A 67 -16.25 9.05 10.69
C LEU A 67 -15.64 9.03 12.10
N LEU A 68 -14.61 8.21 12.33
CA LEU A 68 -13.92 8.15 13.62
C LEU A 68 -13.21 9.45 13.96
N MET A 69 -12.67 10.15 12.96
CA MET A 69 -11.99 11.44 13.16
C MET A 69 -12.96 12.62 13.38
N TRP A 70 -14.23 12.47 13.00
CA TRP A 70 -15.27 13.49 13.18
C TRP A 70 -15.95 13.46 14.56
N ALA A 71 -15.90 12.32 15.24
CA ALA A 71 -16.52 12.13 16.57
C ALA A 71 -15.74 12.82 17.70
#